data_AF-A0A958THT7-F1
#
_entry.id   AF-A0A958THT7-F1
#
_cell.length_a   1.000
_cell.length_b   1.000
_cell.length_c   1.000
_cell.angle_alpha   90.00
_cell.angle_beta   90.00
_cell.angle_gamma   90.00
#
_symmetry.space_group_name_H-M   'P 1'
#
loop_
_entity.id
_entity.type
_entity.pdbx_description
1 polymer ?
#
loop_
_entity_poly.entity_id
_entity_poly.type
_entity_poly.pdbx_seq_one_letter_code
_entity_poly.pdbx_strand_id
1 'polypeptide(L)'
;MLLVLVLGLVYLIDAYRKKVLPHYFKSVGILLVAVILSIGLNATNIMATQEYVKHSTRGKSEITINPDGTPKVATSGLDKDYITEYSYGILESLNLFIPRFMGGGGYEDVGKDSASYNYFIGLGALPVQALQQTKQIPTYWGNQPIVEAPAYVGAVVLFLFVFALFLVKGRLKWWLVGGTLLSLLLSYGKNLGFLTDFFIDYVPMYNKFRAVSSIQVILELCVPVLAIFGLVRLFNDFESKDDKLKALKLSALITGGLAILFLVFKSSFSFVGISDGYYIQNYGQAFINAVKTDRKTFFTEETLRSLLLVLLSAGTIFMFLKQKVSEKSVVVIFAALILFDLVGVDKRYVNNDDFVSALQVNTPFQPTKADIQIAKDTTHFRVYDVTSGGARASYFHNSLGGYSAAKLERFEELNSFHLAKNNINVLNMLNTKYIIADDDKGAIFPYLNADANGNAWFINDLVKVASANEELTSLDSLDTKIKAITTQKLSNQKFITDSTATISIKVYKPNYLKYKSNNKNDGFAVFSEIYYAEGWNAYIDGKLTPHYRVDYVLRGLPIPKGTHTIEFKFEPQVIQTGSSIALASSILLALLIVGGLYLQFKTKPEESA
;
A
#
# COMPACT_ATOMS: atom_id res chain seq x y z
N MET A 1 7.52 12.27 7.92
CA MET A 1 8.85 12.72 8.40
C MET A 1 9.57 13.65 7.43
N LEU A 2 9.63 13.37 6.12
CA LEU A 2 10.31 14.25 5.15
C LEU A 2 9.86 15.72 5.19
N LEU A 3 8.55 15.98 5.29
CA LEU A 3 8.01 17.35 5.41
C LEU A 3 8.52 18.08 6.67
N VAL A 4 8.70 17.37 7.78
CA VAL A 4 9.23 17.95 9.03
C VAL A 4 10.70 18.33 8.87
N LEU A 5 11.48 17.58 8.11
CA LEU A 5 12.86 17.94 7.79
C LEU A 5 12.92 19.21 6.93
N VAL A 6 12.05 19.33 5.93
CA VAL A 6 11.92 20.55 5.12
C VAL A 6 11.54 21.75 5.99
N LEU A 7 10.54 21.58 6.86
CA LEU A 7 10.13 22.60 7.84
C LEU A 7 11.29 23.02 8.74
N GLY A 8 12.00 22.06 9.32
CA GLY A 8 13.17 22.30 10.18
C GLY A 8 14.26 23.08 9.46
N LEU A 9 14.63 22.66 8.24
CA LEU A 9 15.67 23.32 7.44
C LEU A 9 15.28 24.77 7.09
N VAL A 10 14.04 25.02 6.69
CA VAL A 10 13.55 26.38 6.37
C VAL A 10 13.56 27.27 7.62
N TYR A 11 13.13 26.74 8.77
CA TYR A 11 13.14 27.47 10.03
C TYR A 11 14.57 27.70 10.56
N LEU A 12 15.50 26.77 10.32
CA LEU A 12 16.91 26.94 10.64
C LEU A 12 17.53 28.09 9.84
N ILE A 13 17.27 28.15 8.52
CA ILE A 13 17.74 29.24 7.66
C ILE A 13 17.17 30.59 8.13
N ASP A 14 15.87 30.65 8.47
CA ASP A 14 15.24 31.86 9.01
C ASP A 14 15.85 32.28 10.35
N ALA A 15 16.06 31.33 11.26
CA ALA A 15 16.65 31.58 12.58
C ALA A 15 18.11 32.04 12.49
N TYR A 16 18.88 31.47 11.55
CA TYR A 16 20.24 31.91 11.26
C TYR A 16 20.26 33.36 10.79
N ARG A 17 19.42 33.71 9.79
CA ARG A 17 19.33 35.09 9.25
C ARG A 17 18.89 36.10 10.30
N LYS A 18 17.98 35.72 11.20
CA LYS A 18 17.45 36.56 12.27
C LYS A 18 18.28 36.54 13.57
N LYS A 19 19.39 35.79 13.60
CA LYS A 19 20.27 35.61 14.77
C LYS A 19 19.54 35.08 16.02
N VAL A 20 18.55 34.19 15.85
CA VAL A 20 17.76 33.56 16.94
C VAL A 20 17.95 32.05 17.03
N LEU A 21 19.14 31.55 16.69
CA LEU A 21 19.48 30.12 16.77
C LEU A 21 19.20 29.47 18.13
N PRO A 22 19.46 30.12 19.29
CA PRO A 22 19.16 29.50 20.58
C PRO A 22 17.66 29.17 20.75
N HIS A 23 16.77 30.05 20.29
CA HIS A 23 15.32 29.79 20.32
C HIS A 23 14.93 28.62 19.41
N TYR A 24 15.53 28.54 18.21
CA TYR A 24 15.30 27.43 17.28
C TYR A 24 15.65 26.08 17.90
N PHE A 25 16.85 25.93 18.46
CA PHE A 25 17.27 24.66 19.06
C PHE A 25 16.49 24.30 20.32
N LYS A 26 16.04 25.28 21.12
CA LYS A 26 15.08 25.03 22.21
C LYS A 26 13.76 24.46 21.69
N SER A 27 13.23 25.05 20.61
CA SER A 27 11.98 24.59 19.98
C SER A 27 12.13 23.18 19.40
N VAL A 28 13.26 22.89 18.75
CA VAL A 28 13.59 21.55 18.26
C VAL A 28 13.68 20.55 19.41
N GLY A 29 14.29 20.92 20.53
CA GLY A 29 14.34 20.09 21.73
C GLY A 29 12.95 19.70 22.25
N ILE A 30 12.03 20.67 22.32
CA ILE A 30 10.63 20.42 22.73
C ILE A 30 9.93 19.50 21.72
N LEU A 31 10.10 19.74 20.42
CA LEU A 31 9.52 18.90 19.37
C LEU A 31 10.07 17.48 19.41
N LEU A 32 11.36 17.29 19.72
CA LEU A 32 11.95 15.96 19.89
C LEU A 32 11.32 15.21 21.06
N VAL A 33 11.05 15.87 22.19
CA VAL A 33 10.31 15.27 23.31
C VAL A 33 8.90 14.86 22.87
N ALA A 34 8.20 15.71 22.12
CA ALA A 34 6.88 15.38 21.60
C ALA A 34 6.91 14.18 20.62
N VAL A 35 7.93 14.10 19.75
CA VAL A 35 8.14 12.95 18.85
C VAL A 35 8.43 11.68 19.62
N ILE A 36 9.31 11.71 20.62
CA ILE A 36 9.61 10.55 21.48
C ILE A 36 8.34 10.08 22.18
N LEU A 37 7.56 11.00 22.74
CA LEU A 37 6.28 10.67 23.37
C LEU A 37 5.29 10.06 22.37
N SER A 38 5.19 10.64 21.16
CA SER A 38 4.34 10.12 20.08
C SER A 38 4.75 8.71 19.62
N ILE A 39 6.05 8.43 19.54
CA ILE A 39 6.58 7.09 19.26
C ILE A 39 6.24 6.15 20.42
N GLY A 40 6.43 6.60 21.65
CA GLY A 40 6.10 5.86 22.87
C GLY A 40 4.64 5.44 22.92
N LEU A 41 3.71 6.36 22.61
CA LEU A 41 2.27 6.08 22.52
C LEU A 41 1.90 5.00 21.49
N ASN A 42 2.74 4.82 20.46
CA ASN A 42 2.55 3.85 19.39
C ASN A 42 3.57 2.70 19.47
N ALA A 43 4.26 2.52 20.60
CA ALA A 43 5.39 1.62 20.73
C ALA A 43 5.04 0.17 20.37
N THR A 44 3.88 -0.34 20.79
CA THR A 44 3.41 -1.70 20.46
C THR A 44 3.45 -1.96 18.96
N ASN A 45 2.81 -1.09 18.16
CA ASN A 45 2.71 -1.26 16.72
C ASN A 45 4.06 -1.06 16.02
N ILE A 46 4.83 -0.04 16.44
CA ILE A 46 6.12 0.27 15.83
C ILE A 46 7.12 -0.87 16.08
N MET A 47 7.22 -1.34 17.32
CA MET A 47 8.16 -2.40 17.69
C MET A 47 7.79 -3.73 17.03
N ALA A 48 6.50 -4.12 17.05
CA ALA A 48 6.05 -5.35 16.41
C ALA A 48 6.28 -5.31 14.89
N THR A 49 6.00 -4.16 14.25
CA THR A 49 6.28 -3.99 12.82
C THR A 49 7.78 -4.06 12.54
N GLN A 50 8.61 -3.42 13.36
CA GLN A 50 10.07 -3.42 13.19
C GLN A 50 10.68 -4.82 13.34
N GLU A 51 10.18 -5.63 14.27
CA GLU A 51 10.56 -7.03 14.44
C GLU A 51 10.14 -7.86 13.22
N TYR A 52 8.87 -7.75 12.83
CA TYR A 52 8.30 -8.50 11.72
C TYR A 52 8.93 -8.17 10.36
N VAL A 53 9.29 -6.90 10.11
CA VAL A 53 9.89 -6.45 8.84
C VAL A 53 11.12 -7.27 8.45
N LYS A 54 11.92 -7.73 9.42
CA LYS A 54 13.11 -8.57 9.19
C LYS A 54 12.79 -9.93 8.58
N HIS A 55 11.59 -10.46 8.84
CA HIS A 55 11.13 -11.77 8.36
C HIS A 55 10.21 -11.66 7.14
N SER A 56 9.80 -10.45 6.78
CA SER A 56 8.95 -10.17 5.63
C SER A 56 9.75 -10.02 4.34
N THR A 57 9.06 -9.90 3.20
CA THR A 57 9.64 -9.54 1.89
C THR A 57 10.35 -8.19 1.85
N ARG A 58 10.31 -7.43 2.94
CA ARG A 58 11.06 -6.18 3.13
C ARG A 58 12.37 -6.40 3.90
N GLY A 59 12.65 -7.63 4.31
CA GLY A 59 13.87 -8.05 5.02
C GLY A 59 15.03 -8.36 4.08
N LYS A 60 16.00 -9.12 4.57
CA LYS A 60 17.10 -9.66 3.75
C LYS A 60 16.79 -11.14 3.45
N SER A 61 16.72 -11.49 2.18
CA SER A 61 16.57 -12.87 1.72
C SER A 61 17.83 -13.69 2.01
N GLU A 62 17.65 -14.95 2.39
CA GLU A 62 18.75 -15.93 2.49
C GLU A 62 18.97 -16.68 1.16
N ILE A 63 18.03 -16.58 0.22
CA ILE A 63 18.10 -17.20 -1.10
C ILE A 63 18.94 -16.34 -2.05
N THR A 64 19.86 -16.97 -2.76
CA THR A 64 20.78 -16.29 -3.69
C THR A 64 20.57 -16.70 -5.15
N ILE A 65 19.48 -17.42 -5.44
CA ILE A 65 19.11 -17.88 -6.77
C ILE A 65 17.65 -17.55 -7.08
N ASN A 66 17.31 -17.41 -8.35
CA ASN A 66 15.94 -17.29 -8.84
C ASN A 66 15.34 -18.70 -9.07
N PRO A 67 14.01 -18.83 -9.29
CA PRO A 67 13.37 -20.13 -9.54
C PRO A 67 13.85 -20.89 -10.79
N ASP A 68 14.58 -20.21 -11.69
CA ASP A 68 15.23 -20.76 -12.88
C ASP A 68 16.71 -21.14 -12.65
N GLY A 69 17.23 -20.94 -11.43
CA GLY A 69 18.61 -21.22 -11.05
C GLY A 69 19.61 -20.09 -11.32
N THR A 70 19.19 -18.98 -11.92
CA THR A 70 20.07 -17.82 -12.15
C THR A 70 20.39 -17.08 -10.85
N PRO A 71 21.54 -16.38 -10.73
CA PRO A 71 21.87 -15.63 -9.52
C PRO A 71 20.84 -14.53 -9.19
N LYS A 72 20.39 -14.47 -7.93
CA LYS A 72 19.53 -13.41 -7.39
C LYS A 72 20.39 -12.30 -6.79
N VAL A 73 20.08 -11.04 -7.11
CA VAL A 73 20.78 -9.89 -6.53
C VAL A 73 20.40 -9.77 -5.05
N ALA A 74 21.39 -9.70 -4.17
CA ALA A 74 21.16 -9.55 -2.74
C ALA A 74 20.64 -8.13 -2.43
N THR A 75 19.35 -8.01 -2.12
CA THR A 75 18.74 -6.73 -1.73
C THR A 75 18.40 -6.73 -0.23
N SER A 76 18.42 -5.52 0.37
CA SER A 76 18.01 -5.28 1.76
C SER A 76 16.77 -4.39 1.73
N GLY A 77 15.61 -4.95 1.41
CA GLY A 77 14.40 -4.19 1.14
C GLY A 77 13.76 -4.57 -0.17
N LEU A 78 12.84 -3.74 -0.63
CA LEU A 78 12.13 -3.95 -1.88
C LEU A 78 13.06 -3.66 -3.07
N ASP A 79 12.86 -4.38 -4.17
CA ASP A 79 13.60 -4.15 -5.41
C ASP A 79 13.28 -2.78 -6.00
N LYS A 80 14.30 -2.15 -6.63
CA LYS A 80 14.16 -0.81 -7.22
C LYS A 80 13.03 -0.73 -8.24
N ASP A 81 12.92 -1.75 -9.10
CA ASP A 81 11.85 -1.81 -10.11
C ASP A 81 10.46 -1.91 -9.48
N TYR A 82 10.33 -2.60 -8.35
CA TYR A 82 9.07 -2.73 -7.63
C TYR A 82 8.71 -1.45 -6.85
N ILE A 83 9.70 -0.78 -6.25
CA ILE A 83 9.51 0.53 -5.61
C ILE A 83 9.02 1.57 -6.63
N THR A 84 9.60 1.53 -7.83
CA THR A 84 9.38 2.51 -8.91
C THR A 84 8.39 2.04 -9.98
N GLU A 85 7.67 0.95 -9.73
CA GLU A 85 6.61 0.43 -10.61
C GLU A 85 5.56 1.50 -10.90
N TYR A 86 5.15 2.22 -9.85
CA TYR A 86 4.25 3.37 -9.93
C TYR A 86 5.05 4.67 -9.85
N SER A 87 5.60 5.06 -10.99
CA SER A 87 6.36 6.30 -11.18
C SER A 87 5.51 7.34 -11.89
N TYR A 88 5.30 8.48 -11.25
CA TYR A 88 4.47 9.55 -11.80
C TYR A 88 5.13 10.21 -13.02
N GLY A 89 4.38 10.44 -14.10
CA GLY A 89 4.90 11.08 -15.30
C GLY A 89 5.19 12.57 -15.11
N ILE A 90 6.18 13.11 -15.83
CA ILE A 90 6.50 14.56 -15.76
C ILE A 90 5.33 15.41 -16.28
N LEU A 91 4.76 15.05 -17.44
CA LEU A 91 3.56 15.71 -17.96
C LEU A 91 2.31 15.39 -17.15
N GLU A 92 2.30 14.24 -16.46
CA GLU A 92 1.23 13.84 -15.56
C GLU A 92 1.08 14.79 -14.37
N SER A 93 2.11 15.55 -14.00
CA SER A 93 2.01 16.69 -13.06
C SER A 93 0.94 17.71 -13.41
N LEU A 94 0.54 17.78 -14.67
CA LEU A 94 -0.53 18.66 -15.10
C LEU A 94 -1.91 18.13 -14.71
N ASN A 95 -2.04 16.83 -14.38
CA ASN A 95 -3.25 16.28 -13.76
C ASN A 95 -3.59 16.97 -12.43
N LEU A 96 -2.60 17.50 -11.70
CA LEU A 96 -2.84 18.25 -10.46
C LEU A 96 -3.71 19.49 -10.70
N PHE A 97 -3.65 20.06 -11.92
CA PHE A 97 -4.37 21.26 -12.35
C PHE A 97 -5.55 21.00 -13.28
N ILE A 98 -5.45 19.99 -14.15
CA ILE A 98 -6.47 19.62 -15.14
C ILE A 98 -6.73 18.12 -14.96
N PRO A 99 -7.87 17.70 -14.38
CA PRO A 99 -8.02 16.36 -13.81
C PRO A 99 -7.79 15.24 -14.82
N ARG A 100 -8.22 15.35 -16.08
CA ARG A 100 -7.98 14.32 -17.12
C ARG A 100 -6.96 14.73 -18.18
N PHE A 101 -5.91 15.45 -17.81
CA PHE A 101 -4.87 15.87 -18.76
C PHE A 101 -4.21 14.66 -19.44
N MET A 102 -3.80 13.64 -18.68
CA MET A 102 -3.28 12.36 -19.18
C MET A 102 -4.37 11.28 -19.34
N GLY A 103 -5.63 11.70 -19.54
CA GLY A 103 -6.78 10.81 -19.47
C GLY A 103 -7.24 10.59 -18.03
N GLY A 104 -8.23 9.71 -17.87
CA GLY A 104 -8.79 9.39 -16.57
C GLY A 104 -8.11 8.18 -15.93
N GLY A 105 -8.90 7.24 -15.40
CA GLY A 105 -8.41 5.94 -14.95
C GLY A 105 -7.90 5.05 -16.10
N GLY A 106 -7.22 3.97 -15.72
CA GLY A 106 -6.75 2.91 -16.62
C GLY A 106 -7.90 2.34 -17.43
N TYR A 107 -9.10 2.32 -16.86
CA TYR A 107 -10.36 2.07 -17.52
C TYR A 107 -11.39 3.09 -17.02
N GLU A 108 -12.24 3.59 -17.91
CA GLU A 108 -13.38 4.43 -17.53
C GLU A 108 -14.60 4.13 -18.39
N ASP A 109 -15.78 4.44 -17.86
CA ASP A 109 -16.99 4.56 -18.66
C ASP A 109 -17.01 5.90 -19.41
N VAL A 110 -16.85 5.83 -20.72
CA VAL A 110 -16.88 6.99 -21.63
C VAL A 110 -18.29 7.33 -22.12
N GLY A 111 -19.28 6.49 -21.82
CA GLY A 111 -20.68 6.69 -22.16
C GLY A 111 -20.99 6.69 -23.66
N LYS A 112 -22.27 6.98 -23.97
CA LYS A 112 -22.86 6.91 -25.32
C LYS A 112 -22.40 8.00 -26.29
N ASP A 113 -21.93 9.13 -25.78
CA ASP A 113 -21.56 10.29 -26.61
C ASP A 113 -20.09 10.23 -27.07
N SER A 114 -19.40 9.13 -26.76
CA SER A 114 -17.99 8.90 -27.08
C SER A 114 -17.74 8.42 -28.51
N ALA A 115 -16.54 8.69 -29.02
CA ALA A 115 -16.05 8.09 -30.25
C ALA A 115 -15.92 6.56 -30.13
N SER A 116 -15.55 6.04 -28.95
CA SER A 116 -15.49 4.59 -28.69
C SER A 116 -16.86 3.93 -28.81
N TYR A 117 -17.94 4.55 -28.32
CA TYR A 117 -19.31 4.06 -28.53
C TYR A 117 -19.64 3.99 -30.02
N ASN A 118 -19.38 5.08 -30.75
CA ASN A 118 -19.63 5.16 -32.19
C ASN A 118 -18.82 4.12 -32.98
N TYR A 119 -17.61 3.78 -32.54
CA TYR A 119 -16.82 2.70 -33.11
C TYR A 119 -17.54 1.35 -33.00
N PHE A 120 -18.05 0.98 -31.81
CA PHE A 120 -18.78 -0.29 -31.64
C PHE A 120 -20.10 -0.31 -32.42
N ILE A 121 -20.84 0.79 -32.46
CA ILE A 121 -22.03 0.93 -33.32
C ILE A 121 -21.65 0.74 -34.79
N GLY A 122 -20.54 1.32 -35.24
CA GLY A 122 -20.03 1.18 -36.60
C GLY A 122 -19.64 -0.27 -36.98
N LEU A 123 -19.33 -1.11 -35.99
CA LEU A 123 -19.12 -2.55 -36.17
C LEU A 123 -20.42 -3.37 -36.18
N GLY A 124 -21.58 -2.73 -35.98
CA GLY A 124 -22.89 -3.40 -35.93
C GLY A 124 -23.28 -3.92 -34.55
N ALA A 125 -22.60 -3.50 -33.47
CA ALA A 125 -23.02 -3.84 -32.11
C ALA A 125 -24.38 -3.22 -31.77
N LEU A 126 -25.22 -3.94 -31.04
CA LEU A 126 -26.46 -3.37 -30.52
C LEU A 126 -26.17 -2.24 -29.52
N PRO A 127 -27.01 -1.20 -29.38
CA PRO A 127 -26.77 -0.08 -28.46
C PRO A 127 -26.43 -0.49 -27.03
N VAL A 128 -27.08 -1.54 -26.52
CA VAL A 128 -26.82 -2.06 -25.17
C VAL A 128 -25.44 -2.72 -25.07
N GLN A 129 -25.02 -3.45 -26.12
CA GLN A 129 -23.69 -4.07 -26.17
C GLN A 129 -22.61 -2.99 -26.28
N ALA A 130 -22.80 -2.00 -27.15
CA ALA A 130 -21.88 -0.88 -27.29
C ALA A 130 -21.71 -0.12 -25.97
N LEU A 131 -22.80 0.18 -25.26
CA LEU A 131 -22.76 0.83 -23.94
C LEU A 131 -22.06 -0.03 -22.87
N GLN A 132 -22.15 -1.35 -22.96
CA GLN A 132 -21.40 -2.21 -22.04
C GLN A 132 -19.89 -2.18 -22.32
N GLN A 133 -19.50 -2.08 -23.59
CA GLN A 133 -18.09 -1.95 -23.98
C GLN A 133 -17.50 -0.59 -23.59
N THR A 134 -18.30 0.49 -23.56
CA THR A 134 -17.80 1.82 -23.17
C THR A 134 -17.33 1.90 -21.73
N LYS A 135 -17.73 0.96 -20.87
CA LYS A 135 -17.34 0.90 -19.44
C LYS A 135 -15.88 0.52 -19.20
N GLN A 136 -15.20 -0.03 -20.22
CA GLN A 136 -13.84 -0.54 -20.10
C GLN A 136 -12.91 0.07 -21.16
N ILE A 137 -13.10 1.36 -21.46
CA ILE A 137 -12.22 2.04 -22.42
C ILE A 137 -10.92 2.46 -21.73
N PRO A 138 -9.75 2.16 -22.34
CA PRO A 138 -8.46 2.51 -21.75
C PRO A 138 -8.15 3.99 -21.94
N THR A 139 -8.71 4.87 -21.10
CA THR A 139 -8.61 6.32 -21.30
C THR A 139 -7.26 6.89 -20.86
N TYR A 140 -6.63 6.34 -19.83
CA TYR A 140 -5.30 6.74 -19.38
C TYR A 140 -4.24 6.52 -20.47
N TRP A 141 -3.38 7.51 -20.66
CA TRP A 141 -2.29 7.45 -21.65
C TRP A 141 -0.94 7.93 -21.07
N GLY A 142 -0.81 7.95 -19.75
CA GLY A 142 0.45 8.23 -19.07
C GLY A 142 1.37 7.02 -18.94
N ASN A 143 2.38 7.15 -18.07
CA ASN A 143 3.48 6.20 -17.95
C ASN A 143 3.29 5.14 -16.86
N GLN A 144 2.23 5.24 -16.05
CA GLN A 144 1.96 4.28 -14.99
C GLN A 144 1.27 3.01 -15.53
N PRO A 145 1.53 1.81 -14.96
CA PRO A 145 0.90 0.58 -15.42
C PRO A 145 -0.62 0.58 -15.24
N ILE A 146 -1.09 1.05 -14.08
CA ILE A 146 -2.51 1.15 -13.70
C ILE A 146 -2.69 2.41 -12.86
N VAL A 147 -3.79 3.12 -13.11
CA VAL A 147 -4.22 4.31 -12.36
C VAL A 147 -5.74 4.19 -12.18
N GLU A 148 -6.26 4.28 -10.96
CA GLU A 148 -7.73 4.25 -10.76
C GLU A 148 -8.36 5.62 -11.03
N ALA A 149 -7.70 6.68 -10.55
CA ALA A 149 -8.14 8.06 -10.71
C ALA A 149 -6.92 8.97 -10.87
N PRO A 150 -7.05 10.09 -11.60
CA PRO A 150 -5.99 11.07 -11.72
C PRO A 150 -5.71 11.76 -10.39
N ALA A 151 -4.44 12.05 -10.11
CA ALA A 151 -4.05 12.88 -8.97
C ALA A 151 -4.43 14.34 -9.24
N TYR A 152 -5.63 14.74 -8.81
CA TYR A 152 -6.18 16.08 -8.97
C TYR A 152 -6.26 16.83 -7.64
N VAL A 153 -5.70 18.06 -7.58
CA VAL A 153 -5.70 18.89 -6.36
C VAL A 153 -6.76 20.00 -6.41
N GLY A 154 -7.29 20.30 -7.60
CA GLY A 154 -8.26 21.38 -7.83
C GLY A 154 -7.65 22.56 -8.58
N ALA A 155 -8.29 22.96 -9.68
CA ALA A 155 -7.93 24.13 -10.46
C ALA A 155 -8.06 25.43 -9.65
N VAL A 156 -9.13 25.52 -8.83
CA VAL A 156 -9.37 26.66 -7.93
C VAL A 156 -8.28 26.73 -6.85
N VAL A 157 -7.94 25.58 -6.26
CA VAL A 157 -6.93 25.48 -5.20
C VAL A 157 -5.54 25.81 -5.76
N LEU A 158 -5.18 25.29 -6.94
CA LEU A 158 -3.89 25.62 -7.56
C LEU A 158 -3.80 27.09 -8.00
N PHE A 159 -4.89 27.69 -8.48
CA PHE A 159 -4.93 29.13 -8.72
C PHE A 159 -4.62 29.92 -7.45
N LEU A 160 -5.29 29.60 -6.34
CA LEU A 160 -5.05 30.24 -5.05
C LEU A 160 -3.65 29.97 -4.50
N PHE A 161 -3.09 28.78 -4.75
CA PHE A 161 -1.71 28.45 -4.41
C PHE A 161 -0.72 29.36 -5.17
N VAL A 162 -0.87 29.50 -6.48
CA VAL A 162 -0.03 30.40 -7.29
C VAL A 162 -0.18 31.84 -6.83
N PHE A 163 -1.40 32.27 -6.51
CA PHE A 163 -1.68 33.57 -5.92
C PHE A 163 -0.95 33.77 -4.58
N ALA A 164 -0.97 32.76 -3.72
CA ALA A 164 -0.25 32.77 -2.45
C ALA A 164 1.27 32.83 -2.64
N LEU A 165 1.85 32.28 -3.72
CA LEU A 165 3.29 32.39 -3.99
C LEU A 165 3.75 33.86 -4.11
N PHE A 166 2.90 34.77 -4.57
CA PHE A 166 3.24 36.18 -4.71
C PHE A 166 2.99 37.01 -3.44
N LEU A 167 2.06 36.59 -2.58
CA LEU A 167 1.68 37.33 -1.37
C LEU A 167 2.34 36.82 -0.08
N VAL A 168 2.50 35.51 0.05
CA VAL A 168 3.05 34.92 1.28
C VAL A 168 4.57 35.02 1.26
N LYS A 169 5.15 35.68 2.26
CA LYS A 169 6.59 35.92 2.37
C LYS A 169 7.22 35.11 3.51
N GLY A 170 8.54 34.90 3.41
CA GLY A 170 9.36 34.33 4.47
C GLY A 170 9.16 32.82 4.68
N ARG A 171 9.48 32.36 5.90
CA ARG A 171 9.52 30.92 6.22
C ARG A 171 8.24 30.17 5.91
N LEU A 172 7.07 30.79 6.13
CA LEU A 172 5.76 30.15 5.94
C LEU A 172 5.55 29.66 4.50
N LYS A 173 5.98 30.44 3.50
CA LYS A 173 5.93 30.05 2.09
C LYS A 173 6.90 28.90 1.81
N TRP A 174 8.16 29.04 2.24
CA TRP A 174 9.24 28.19 1.75
C TRP A 174 9.18 26.74 2.22
N TRP A 175 8.62 26.46 3.40
CA TRP A 175 8.47 25.04 3.81
C TRP A 175 7.32 24.34 3.08
N LEU A 176 6.22 25.05 2.78
CA LEU A 176 5.11 24.53 2.00
C LEU A 176 5.54 24.30 0.55
N VAL A 177 6.18 25.29 -0.07
CA VAL A 177 6.73 25.17 -1.44
C VAL A 177 7.80 24.09 -1.49
N GLY A 178 8.73 24.06 -0.53
CA GLY A 178 9.76 23.03 -0.46
C GLY A 178 9.17 21.62 -0.30
N GLY A 179 8.12 21.47 0.50
CA GLY A 179 7.39 20.21 0.69
C GLY A 179 6.70 19.75 -0.59
N THR A 180 5.99 20.66 -1.27
CA THR A 180 5.36 20.42 -2.57
C THR A 180 6.38 19.98 -3.62
N LEU A 181 7.50 20.71 -3.76
CA LEU A 181 8.54 20.39 -4.74
C LEU A 181 9.24 19.07 -4.43
N LEU A 182 9.62 18.82 -3.18
CA LEU A 182 10.24 17.57 -2.77
C LEU A 182 9.34 16.38 -3.07
N SER A 183 8.05 16.48 -2.70
CA SER A 183 7.05 15.46 -2.96
C SER A 183 6.90 15.19 -4.46
N LEU A 184 6.76 16.24 -5.28
CA LEU A 184 6.61 16.08 -6.73
C LEU A 184 7.85 15.43 -7.37
N LEU A 185 9.05 15.90 -7.02
CA LEU A 185 10.29 15.37 -7.59
C LEU A 185 10.52 13.90 -7.24
N LEU A 186 10.22 13.50 -5.99
CA LEU A 186 10.34 12.10 -5.57
C LEU A 186 9.24 11.21 -6.18
N SER A 187 8.05 11.76 -6.47
CA SER A 187 6.96 11.01 -7.11
C SER A 187 7.30 10.56 -8.53
N TYR A 188 8.24 11.23 -9.19
CA TYR A 188 8.64 10.92 -10.57
C TYR A 188 9.32 9.57 -10.74
N GLY A 189 9.91 9.00 -9.68
CA GLY A 189 10.45 7.64 -9.73
C GLY A 189 11.46 7.43 -10.86
N LYS A 190 11.16 6.50 -11.78
CA LYS A 190 11.98 6.21 -12.98
C LYS A 190 12.17 7.44 -13.87
N ASN A 191 11.20 8.36 -13.91
CA ASN A 191 11.31 9.61 -14.69
C ASN A 191 12.32 10.60 -14.09
N LEU A 192 12.78 10.38 -12.85
CA LEU A 192 13.87 11.11 -12.20
C LEU A 192 14.80 10.15 -11.43
N GLY A 193 15.29 9.12 -12.14
CA GLY A 193 16.00 7.97 -11.56
C GLY A 193 17.13 8.35 -10.61
N PHE A 194 17.97 9.33 -10.94
CA PHE A 194 19.11 9.73 -10.10
C PHE A 194 18.70 10.12 -8.66
N LEU A 195 17.58 10.86 -8.52
CA LEU A 195 17.10 11.32 -7.22
C LEU A 195 16.48 10.15 -6.46
N THR A 196 15.69 9.35 -7.16
CA THR A 196 15.02 8.18 -6.61
C THR A 196 16.03 7.15 -6.12
N ASP A 197 17.06 6.85 -6.90
CA ASP A 197 18.15 5.94 -6.55
C ASP A 197 18.91 6.44 -5.32
N PHE A 198 19.24 7.74 -5.26
CA PHE A 198 19.85 8.32 -4.07
C PHE A 198 19.01 8.10 -2.81
N PHE A 199 17.69 8.30 -2.89
CA PHE A 199 16.80 8.08 -1.76
C PHE A 199 16.70 6.60 -1.39
N ILE A 200 16.59 5.69 -2.36
CA ILE A 200 16.52 4.24 -2.11
C ILE A 200 17.82 3.74 -1.45
N ASP A 201 18.97 4.20 -1.92
CA ASP A 201 20.27 3.65 -1.50
C ASP A 201 20.77 4.27 -0.18
N TYR A 202 20.44 5.54 0.10
CA TYR A 202 21.03 6.28 1.23
C TYR A 202 20.05 6.78 2.29
N VAL A 203 18.76 6.96 1.98
CA VAL A 203 17.79 7.48 2.95
C VAL A 203 17.20 6.32 3.77
N PRO A 204 17.38 6.30 5.10
CA PRO A 204 16.90 5.19 5.94
C PRO A 204 15.42 4.90 5.75
N MET A 205 15.09 3.61 5.69
CA MET A 205 13.72 3.09 5.52
C MET A 205 13.03 3.43 4.19
N TYR A 206 13.62 4.24 3.31
CA TYR A 206 12.99 4.61 2.04
C TYR A 206 12.74 3.38 1.15
N ASN A 207 13.70 2.45 1.10
CA ASN A 207 13.60 1.19 0.36
C ASN A 207 12.62 0.15 0.94
N LYS A 208 11.85 0.53 1.97
CA LYS A 208 10.78 -0.30 2.56
C LYS A 208 9.38 0.17 2.14
N PHE A 209 9.27 1.28 1.41
CA PHE A 209 8.01 1.83 0.90
C PHE A 209 7.75 1.38 -0.53
N ARG A 210 6.49 1.03 -0.83
CA ARG A 210 6.01 0.73 -2.18
C ARG A 210 5.45 2.00 -2.82
N ALA A 211 5.58 2.09 -4.15
CA ALA A 211 4.98 3.11 -5.00
C ALA A 211 5.41 4.55 -4.63
N VAL A 212 6.48 5.02 -5.27
CA VAL A 212 7.01 6.39 -5.06
C VAL A 212 6.00 7.49 -5.33
N SER A 213 5.01 7.27 -6.21
CA SER A 213 3.92 8.23 -6.45
C SER A 213 3.10 8.56 -5.19
N SER A 214 2.98 7.64 -4.22
CA SER A 214 2.21 7.85 -2.98
C SER A 214 2.70 9.02 -2.11
N ILE A 215 3.93 9.49 -2.31
CA ILE A 215 4.46 10.67 -1.60
C ILE A 215 3.69 11.96 -1.92
N GLN A 216 2.87 11.97 -2.97
CA GLN A 216 2.01 13.10 -3.37
C GLN A 216 1.01 13.53 -2.28
N VAL A 217 0.71 12.66 -1.31
CA VAL A 217 -0.08 13.07 -0.12
C VAL A 217 0.52 14.30 0.60
N ILE A 218 1.85 14.50 0.52
CA ILE A 218 2.52 15.67 1.08
C ILE A 218 2.18 16.94 0.29
N LEU A 219 2.21 16.89 -1.04
CA LEU A 219 1.87 18.06 -1.86
C LEU A 219 0.38 18.39 -1.78
N GLU A 220 -0.49 17.37 -1.68
CA GLU A 220 -1.93 17.52 -1.45
C GLU A 220 -2.26 18.17 -0.11
N LEU A 221 -1.37 18.11 0.87
CA LEU A 221 -1.46 18.88 2.11
C LEU A 221 -0.90 20.31 1.94
N CYS A 222 0.30 20.44 1.38
CA CYS A 222 1.01 21.72 1.32
C CYS A 222 0.33 22.75 0.42
N VAL A 223 -0.23 22.31 -0.71
CA VAL A 223 -0.84 23.18 -1.72
C VAL A 223 -2.10 23.89 -1.17
N PRO A 224 -3.11 23.17 -0.63
CA PRO A 224 -4.27 23.83 -0.02
C PRO A 224 -3.91 24.73 1.16
N VAL A 225 -2.98 24.31 2.02
CA VAL A 225 -2.56 25.12 3.19
C VAL A 225 -1.98 26.47 2.73
N LEU A 226 -1.10 26.47 1.72
CA LEU A 226 -0.55 27.72 1.20
C LEU A 226 -1.63 28.56 0.48
N ALA A 227 -2.53 27.91 -0.27
CA ALA A 227 -3.66 28.58 -0.94
C ALA A 227 -4.54 29.36 0.06
N ILE A 228 -4.87 28.76 1.22
CA ILE A 228 -5.63 29.43 2.27
C ILE A 228 -4.85 30.62 2.87
N PHE A 229 -3.53 30.49 3.07
CA PHE A 229 -2.72 31.64 3.48
C PHE A 229 -2.72 32.77 2.43
N GLY A 230 -2.88 32.45 1.15
CA GLY A 230 -3.13 33.43 0.09
C GLY A 230 -4.42 34.24 0.32
N LEU A 231 -5.51 33.57 0.69
CA LEU A 231 -6.77 34.25 1.05
C LEU A 231 -6.64 35.09 2.32
N VAL A 232 -5.93 34.60 3.35
CA VAL A 232 -5.65 35.39 4.56
C VAL A 232 -4.87 36.66 4.22
N ARG A 233 -3.90 36.58 3.29
CA ARG A 233 -3.16 37.75 2.79
C ARG A 233 -4.02 38.68 1.93
N LEU A 234 -5.04 38.16 1.27
CA LEU A 234 -6.00 38.97 0.51
C LEU A 234 -6.85 39.85 1.44
N PHE A 235 -7.34 39.30 2.55
CA PHE A 235 -8.24 40.00 3.47
C PHE A 235 -7.52 40.97 4.41
N ASN A 236 -6.31 40.62 4.86
CA ASN A 236 -5.54 41.48 5.77
C ASN A 236 -4.81 42.62 5.05
N ASP A 237 -4.46 43.67 5.79
CA ASP A 237 -3.76 44.86 5.27
C ASP A 237 -2.23 44.73 5.23
N PHE A 238 -1.70 43.50 5.30
CA PHE A 238 -0.26 43.26 5.24
C PHE A 238 0.39 43.65 3.92
N GLU A 239 -0.36 43.62 2.81
CA GLU A 239 0.13 43.94 1.47
C GLU A 239 -0.75 45.02 0.86
N SER A 240 -0.16 45.89 0.03
CA SER A 240 -0.90 46.97 -0.63
C SER A 240 -1.94 46.43 -1.62
N LYS A 241 -2.95 47.24 -1.95
CA LYS A 241 -3.92 46.89 -3.00
C LYS A 241 -3.25 46.65 -4.36
N ASP A 242 -2.18 47.38 -4.66
CA ASP A 242 -1.43 47.23 -5.90
C ASP A 242 -0.65 45.92 -5.95
N ASP A 243 -0.05 45.50 -4.83
CA ASP A 243 0.62 44.20 -4.71
C ASP A 243 -0.39 43.05 -4.88
N LYS A 244 -1.56 43.16 -4.26
CA LYS A 244 -2.67 42.19 -4.42
C LYS A 244 -3.14 42.11 -5.86
N LEU A 245 -3.28 43.25 -6.54
CA LEU A 245 -3.68 43.31 -7.94
C LEU A 245 -2.59 42.73 -8.87
N LYS A 246 -1.32 43.00 -8.59
CA LYS A 246 -0.18 42.43 -9.32
C LYS A 246 -0.12 40.91 -9.16
N ALA A 247 -0.27 40.41 -7.93
CA ALA A 247 -0.34 38.98 -7.65
C ALA A 247 -1.51 38.32 -8.41
N LEU A 248 -2.68 38.95 -8.42
CA LEU A 248 -3.85 38.47 -9.16
C LEU A 248 -3.56 38.37 -10.66
N LYS A 249 -3.03 39.43 -11.27
CA LYS A 249 -2.68 39.46 -12.70
C LYS A 249 -1.68 38.37 -13.08
N LEU A 250 -0.61 38.21 -12.29
CA LEU A 250 0.40 37.17 -12.53
C LEU A 250 -0.19 35.77 -12.36
N SER A 251 -1.03 35.55 -11.37
CA SER A 251 -1.63 34.23 -11.11
C SER A 251 -2.61 33.84 -12.20
N ALA A 252 -3.45 34.77 -12.65
CA ALA A 252 -4.37 34.58 -13.77
C ALA A 252 -3.60 34.36 -15.08
N LEU A 253 -2.50 35.10 -15.31
CA LEU A 253 -1.64 34.91 -16.48
C LEU A 253 -0.96 33.54 -16.47
N ILE A 254 -0.42 33.10 -15.34
CA ILE A 254 0.28 31.81 -15.24
C ILE A 254 -0.70 30.66 -15.43
N THR A 255 -1.76 30.59 -14.62
CA THR A 255 -2.67 29.43 -14.64
C THR A 255 -3.63 29.47 -15.83
N GLY A 256 -4.21 30.63 -16.13
CA GLY A 256 -5.09 30.81 -17.29
C GLY A 256 -4.31 30.77 -18.60
N GLY A 257 -3.13 31.40 -18.65
CA GLY A 257 -2.25 31.32 -19.82
C GLY A 257 -1.74 29.92 -20.08
N LEU A 258 -1.42 29.14 -19.04
CA LEU A 258 -1.05 27.73 -19.19
C LEU A 258 -2.22 26.89 -19.76
N ALA A 259 -3.45 27.09 -19.28
CA ALA A 259 -4.63 26.42 -19.83
C ALA A 259 -4.87 26.80 -21.31
N ILE A 260 -4.76 28.09 -21.66
CA ILE A 260 -4.88 28.56 -23.05
C ILE A 260 -3.77 27.96 -23.91
N LEU A 261 -2.53 27.92 -23.42
CA LEU A 261 -1.40 27.31 -24.10
C LEU A 261 -1.71 25.85 -24.44
N PHE A 262 -2.23 25.08 -23.49
CA PHE A 262 -2.59 23.68 -23.72
C PHE A 262 -3.72 23.53 -24.74
N LEU A 263 -4.72 24.41 -24.74
CA LEU A 263 -5.78 24.40 -25.76
C LEU A 263 -5.24 24.67 -27.17
N VAL A 264 -4.32 25.63 -27.31
CA VAL A 264 -3.70 25.99 -28.59
C VAL A 264 -2.78 24.87 -29.09
N PHE A 265 -1.96 24.31 -28.20
CA PHE A 265 -0.97 23.29 -28.53
C PHE A 265 -1.48 21.84 -28.33
N LYS A 266 -2.81 21.64 -28.21
CA LYS A 266 -3.38 20.31 -27.97
C LYS A 266 -3.00 19.28 -29.03
N SER A 267 -2.80 19.72 -30.28
CA SER A 267 -2.41 18.85 -31.40
C SER A 267 -0.96 18.35 -31.31
N SER A 268 -0.13 18.92 -30.44
CA SER A 268 1.26 18.48 -30.22
C SER A 268 1.36 17.24 -29.33
N PHE A 269 0.31 16.87 -28.60
CA PHE A 269 0.29 15.66 -27.77
C PHE A 269 -0.08 14.41 -28.59
N SER A 270 0.58 13.29 -28.31
CA SER A 270 0.37 12.03 -29.05
C SER A 270 -0.96 11.34 -28.69
N PHE A 271 -1.40 11.49 -27.44
CA PHE A 271 -2.51 10.76 -26.82
C PHE A 271 -2.35 9.23 -26.90
N VAL A 272 -1.11 8.73 -26.98
CA VAL A 272 -0.79 7.30 -27.07
C VAL A 272 -0.43 6.78 -25.69
N GLY A 273 -1.10 5.71 -25.25
CA GLY A 273 -0.84 5.03 -23.98
C GLY A 273 0.05 3.80 -24.14
N ILE A 274 0.65 3.34 -23.03
CA ILE A 274 1.56 2.18 -23.01
C ILE A 274 0.86 0.90 -23.52
N SER A 275 -0.41 0.72 -23.17
CA SER A 275 -1.19 -0.47 -23.53
C SER A 275 -1.77 -0.44 -24.95
N ASP A 276 -1.64 0.67 -25.69
CA ASP A 276 -2.30 0.82 -26.99
C ASP A 276 -1.85 -0.26 -27.99
N GLY A 277 -0.60 -0.70 -27.93
CA GLY A 277 -0.09 -1.80 -28.77
C GLY A 277 -0.85 -3.12 -28.58
N TYR A 278 -1.20 -3.44 -27.34
CA TYR A 278 -2.03 -4.62 -27.03
C TYR A 278 -3.43 -4.49 -27.61
N TYR A 279 -4.07 -3.32 -27.49
CA TYR A 279 -5.40 -3.09 -28.04
C TYR A 279 -5.42 -3.07 -29.58
N ILE A 280 -4.36 -2.57 -30.22
CA ILE A 280 -4.22 -2.64 -31.68
C ILE A 280 -4.21 -4.09 -32.15
N GLN A 281 -3.53 -4.99 -31.44
CA GLN A 281 -3.48 -6.41 -31.80
C GLN A 281 -4.84 -7.11 -31.63
N ASN A 282 -5.61 -6.75 -30.60
CA ASN A 282 -6.87 -7.43 -30.26
C ASN A 282 -8.12 -6.82 -30.91
N TYR A 283 -8.15 -5.49 -31.09
CA TYR A 283 -9.32 -4.73 -31.57
C TYR A 283 -9.03 -3.93 -32.86
N GLY A 284 -7.78 -3.88 -33.31
CA GLY A 284 -7.36 -3.16 -34.51
C GLY A 284 -7.10 -1.67 -34.30
N GLN A 285 -6.47 -1.04 -35.29
CA GLN A 285 -6.07 0.37 -35.25
C GLN A 285 -7.26 1.35 -35.12
N ALA A 286 -8.41 1.00 -35.73
CA ALA A 286 -9.59 1.84 -35.71
C ALA A 286 -10.17 2.05 -34.30
N PHE A 287 -10.09 1.03 -33.43
CA PHE A 287 -10.47 1.15 -32.03
C PHE A 287 -9.61 2.19 -31.30
N ILE A 288 -8.29 2.07 -31.39
CA ILE A 288 -7.38 3.03 -30.74
C ILE A 288 -7.54 4.44 -31.32
N ASN A 289 -7.88 4.60 -32.59
CA ASN A 289 -8.19 5.93 -33.14
C ASN A 289 -9.43 6.55 -32.48
N ALA A 290 -10.46 5.75 -32.16
CA ALA A 290 -11.62 6.19 -31.41
C ALA A 290 -11.24 6.56 -29.97
N VAL A 291 -10.48 5.70 -29.28
CA VAL A 291 -9.98 5.99 -27.91
C VAL A 291 -9.15 7.27 -27.87
N LYS A 292 -8.26 7.49 -28.84
CA LYS A 292 -7.48 8.73 -28.95
C LYS A 292 -8.35 9.97 -29.17
N THR A 293 -9.49 9.80 -29.84
CA THR A 293 -10.46 10.89 -30.02
C THR A 293 -11.12 11.22 -28.68
N ASP A 294 -11.52 10.22 -27.90
CA ASP A 294 -12.07 10.42 -26.55
C ASP A 294 -11.05 11.09 -25.61
N ARG A 295 -9.78 10.64 -25.64
CA ARG A 295 -8.68 11.26 -24.87
C ARG A 295 -8.49 12.75 -25.21
N LYS A 296 -8.60 13.12 -26.49
CA LYS A 296 -8.53 14.53 -26.95
C LYS A 296 -9.73 15.36 -26.47
N THR A 297 -10.91 14.76 -26.46
CA THR A 297 -12.13 15.38 -25.93
C THR A 297 -11.96 15.67 -24.45
N PHE A 298 -11.55 14.67 -23.67
CA PHE A 298 -11.30 14.81 -22.23
C PHE A 298 -10.30 15.93 -21.93
N PHE A 299 -9.16 15.92 -22.63
CA PHE A 299 -8.16 16.98 -22.51
C PHE A 299 -8.76 18.37 -22.77
N THR A 300 -9.55 18.51 -23.84
CA THR A 300 -10.11 19.81 -24.24
C THR A 300 -11.15 20.29 -23.22
N GLU A 301 -12.10 19.44 -22.85
CA GLU A 301 -13.18 19.76 -21.91
C GLU A 301 -12.65 20.08 -20.52
N GLU A 302 -11.72 19.28 -20.00
CA GLU A 302 -11.15 19.50 -18.67
C GLU A 302 -10.23 20.73 -18.62
N THR A 303 -9.55 21.04 -19.72
CA THR A 303 -8.76 22.29 -19.80
C THR A 303 -9.67 23.51 -19.84
N LEU A 304 -10.78 23.46 -20.59
CA LEU A 304 -11.79 24.53 -20.63
C LEU A 304 -12.47 24.72 -19.27
N ARG A 305 -12.85 23.62 -18.61
CA ARG A 305 -13.41 23.64 -17.25
C ARG A 305 -12.45 24.30 -16.27
N SER A 306 -11.18 23.89 -16.28
CA SER A 306 -10.15 24.45 -15.40
C SER A 306 -9.91 25.93 -15.68
N LEU A 307 -9.90 26.34 -16.96
CA LEU A 307 -9.80 27.75 -17.36
C LEU A 307 -10.99 28.57 -16.85
N LEU A 308 -12.22 28.06 -16.98
CA LEU A 308 -13.42 28.73 -16.46
C LEU A 308 -13.33 28.93 -14.94
N LEU A 309 -12.91 27.90 -14.19
CA LEU A 309 -12.73 27.98 -12.74
C LEU A 309 -11.65 28.99 -12.34
N VAL A 310 -10.55 29.06 -13.10
CA VAL A 310 -9.51 30.10 -12.92
C VAL A 310 -10.08 31.50 -13.15
N LEU A 311 -10.85 31.70 -14.22
CA LEU A 311 -11.45 33.00 -14.53
C LEU A 311 -12.47 33.44 -13.47
N LEU A 312 -13.30 32.52 -12.98
CA LEU A 312 -14.25 32.77 -11.89
C LEU A 312 -13.52 33.11 -10.57
N SER A 313 -12.44 32.39 -10.27
CA SER A 313 -11.60 32.65 -9.10
C SER A 313 -10.92 34.02 -9.18
N ALA A 314 -10.33 34.33 -10.34
CA ALA A 314 -9.70 35.63 -10.59
C ALA A 314 -10.71 36.78 -10.55
N GLY A 315 -11.89 36.58 -11.16
CA GLY A 315 -12.99 37.53 -11.13
C GLY A 315 -13.50 37.81 -9.72
N THR A 316 -13.59 36.78 -8.87
CA THR A 316 -13.99 36.91 -7.46
C THR A 316 -13.00 37.78 -6.68
N ILE A 317 -11.70 37.52 -6.80
CA ILE A 317 -10.66 38.34 -6.15
C ILE A 317 -10.69 39.77 -6.71
N PHE A 318 -10.83 39.94 -8.03
CA PHE A 318 -10.91 41.25 -8.66
C PHE A 318 -12.08 42.09 -8.12
N MET A 319 -13.27 41.50 -8.03
CA MET A 319 -14.46 42.17 -7.51
C MET A 319 -14.31 42.54 -6.03
N PHE A 320 -13.68 41.70 -5.23
CA PHE A 320 -13.33 42.01 -3.85
C PHE A 320 -12.37 43.21 -3.75
N LEU A 321 -11.29 43.23 -4.54
CA LEU A 321 -10.34 44.35 -4.58
C LEU A 321 -10.98 45.66 -5.05
N LYS A 322 -12.03 45.57 -5.87
CA LYS A 322 -12.90 46.68 -6.28
C LYS A 322 -14.01 47.01 -5.29
N GLN A 323 -14.02 46.38 -4.12
CA GLN A 323 -15.01 46.58 -3.04
C GLN A 323 -16.46 46.33 -3.47
N LYS A 324 -16.67 45.49 -4.52
CA LYS A 324 -18.01 45.10 -4.99
C LYS A 324 -18.57 43.87 -4.26
N VAL A 325 -17.72 43.11 -3.59
CA VAL A 325 -18.06 41.86 -2.92
C VAL A 325 -17.44 41.89 -1.52
N SER A 326 -18.20 41.45 -0.52
CA SER A 326 -17.72 41.39 0.88
C SER A 326 -16.77 40.21 1.11
N GLU A 327 -15.95 40.28 2.15
CA GLU A 327 -15.08 39.16 2.56
C GLU A 327 -15.87 37.86 2.77
N LYS A 328 -16.99 37.92 3.50
CA LYS A 328 -17.87 36.76 3.73
C LYS A 328 -18.35 36.14 2.42
N SER A 329 -18.73 36.99 1.46
CA SER A 329 -19.15 36.54 0.13
C SER A 329 -18.01 35.87 -0.64
N VAL A 330 -16.78 36.39 -0.57
CA VAL A 330 -15.60 35.75 -1.19
C VAL A 330 -15.38 34.36 -0.61
N VAL A 331 -15.46 34.21 0.71
CA VAL A 331 -15.32 32.90 1.38
C VAL A 331 -16.39 31.91 0.89
N VAL A 332 -17.66 32.32 0.84
CA VAL A 332 -18.76 31.48 0.36
C VAL A 332 -18.58 31.10 -1.12
N ILE A 333 -18.18 32.04 -1.97
CA ILE A 333 -17.93 31.79 -3.40
C ILE A 333 -16.79 30.78 -3.57
N PHE A 334 -15.67 30.94 -2.88
CA PHE A 334 -14.56 29.98 -2.97
C PHE A 334 -14.93 28.62 -2.39
N ALA A 335 -15.69 28.56 -1.30
CA ALA A 335 -16.20 27.28 -0.79
C ALA A 335 -17.05 26.56 -1.85
N ALA A 336 -17.98 27.27 -2.50
CA ALA A 336 -18.81 26.71 -3.57
C ALA A 336 -17.98 26.29 -4.80
N LEU A 337 -17.02 27.12 -5.23
CA LEU A 337 -16.14 26.80 -6.35
C LEU A 337 -15.27 25.57 -6.06
N ILE A 338 -14.66 25.47 -4.87
CA ILE A 338 -13.84 24.32 -4.47
C ILE A 338 -14.69 23.06 -4.37
N LEU A 339 -15.89 23.13 -3.79
CA LEU A 339 -16.80 21.98 -3.72
C LEU A 339 -17.22 21.52 -5.10
N PHE A 340 -17.64 22.44 -5.97
CA PHE A 340 -17.96 22.11 -7.37
C PHE A 340 -16.75 21.51 -8.11
N ASP A 341 -15.56 22.05 -7.83
CA ASP A 341 -14.33 21.63 -8.49
C ASP A 341 -13.94 20.20 -8.11
N LEU A 342 -13.82 19.91 -6.81
CA LEU A 342 -13.34 18.63 -6.31
C LEU A 342 -14.44 17.57 -6.35
N VAL A 343 -15.60 17.83 -5.74
CA VAL A 343 -16.70 16.84 -5.67
C VAL A 343 -17.21 16.47 -7.06
N GLY A 344 -17.20 17.42 -8.01
CA GLY A 344 -17.59 17.15 -9.39
C GLY A 344 -16.66 16.17 -10.11
N VAL A 345 -15.37 16.15 -9.77
CA VAL A 345 -14.40 15.19 -10.29
C VAL A 345 -14.49 13.88 -9.50
N ASP A 346 -14.49 13.93 -8.17
CA ASP A 346 -14.54 12.76 -7.30
C ASP A 346 -15.74 11.85 -7.61
N LYS A 347 -16.93 12.45 -7.82
CA LYS A 347 -18.16 11.71 -8.15
C LYS A 347 -18.15 11.00 -9.51
N ARG A 348 -17.11 11.18 -10.34
CA ARG A 348 -16.92 10.38 -11.57
C ARG A 348 -16.24 9.04 -11.28
N TYR A 349 -15.49 8.97 -10.19
CA TYR A 349 -14.70 7.81 -9.79
C TYR A 349 -15.30 7.05 -8.61
N VAL A 350 -16.02 7.75 -7.73
CA VAL A 350 -16.75 7.15 -6.61
C VAL A 350 -18.14 7.78 -6.50
N ASN A 351 -19.17 7.01 -6.81
CA ASN A 351 -20.55 7.45 -6.83
C ASN A 351 -21.51 6.40 -6.24
N ASN A 352 -22.81 6.67 -6.33
CA ASN A 352 -23.84 5.83 -5.70
C ASN A 352 -23.87 4.40 -6.26
N ASP A 353 -23.40 4.18 -7.50
CA ASP A 353 -23.40 2.88 -8.16
C ASP A 353 -22.26 1.97 -7.63
N ASP A 354 -21.24 2.54 -6.97
CA ASP A 354 -20.14 1.80 -6.34
C ASP A 354 -20.53 1.23 -4.97
N PHE A 355 -21.63 1.71 -4.39
CA PHE A 355 -22.13 1.21 -3.11
C PHE A 355 -23.02 -0.01 -3.32
N VAL A 356 -22.59 -1.12 -2.72
CA VAL A 356 -23.32 -2.38 -2.71
C VAL A 356 -24.14 -2.54 -1.43
N SER A 357 -25.17 -3.39 -1.49
CA SER A 357 -25.98 -3.70 -0.29
C SER A 357 -25.12 -4.36 0.80
N ALA A 358 -25.48 -4.16 2.07
CA ALA A 358 -24.79 -4.80 3.20
C ALA A 358 -24.74 -6.34 3.08
N LEU A 359 -25.73 -6.96 2.43
CA LEU A 359 -25.72 -8.39 2.12
C LEU A 359 -24.56 -8.75 1.19
N GLN A 360 -24.34 -7.99 0.12
CA GLN A 360 -23.22 -8.23 -0.79
C GLN A 360 -21.86 -7.98 -0.13
N VAL A 361 -21.76 -7.05 0.83
CA VAL A 361 -20.51 -6.86 1.61
C VAL A 361 -20.25 -8.03 2.55
N ASN A 362 -21.28 -8.52 3.25
CA ASN A 362 -21.13 -9.59 4.24
C ASN A 362 -20.99 -10.97 3.60
N THR A 363 -21.61 -11.18 2.43
CA THR A 363 -21.52 -12.40 1.62
C THR A 363 -21.08 -12.05 0.19
N PRO A 364 -19.81 -11.64 -0.01
CA PRO A 364 -19.31 -11.21 -1.31
C PRO A 364 -19.15 -12.37 -2.29
N PHE A 365 -19.03 -13.60 -1.77
CA PHE A 365 -18.86 -14.80 -2.56
C PHE A 365 -19.98 -15.79 -2.28
N GLN A 366 -20.47 -16.42 -3.35
CA GLN A 366 -21.38 -17.55 -3.25
C GLN A 366 -20.57 -18.86 -3.22
N PRO A 367 -20.94 -19.84 -2.36
CA PRO A 367 -20.24 -21.12 -2.30
C PRO A 367 -20.46 -21.92 -3.59
N THR A 368 -19.39 -22.50 -4.12
CA THR A 368 -19.43 -23.44 -5.25
C THR A 368 -19.81 -24.84 -4.76
N LYS A 369 -20.05 -25.76 -5.70
CA LYS A 369 -20.21 -27.19 -5.38
C LYS A 369 -18.99 -27.76 -4.65
N ALA A 370 -17.79 -27.32 -5.05
CA ALA A 370 -16.54 -27.73 -4.40
C ALA A 370 -16.51 -27.27 -2.93
N ASP A 371 -16.88 -26.02 -2.65
CA ASP A 371 -16.91 -25.48 -1.29
C ASP A 371 -17.90 -26.25 -0.41
N ILE A 372 -19.10 -26.53 -0.93
CA ILE A 372 -20.13 -27.31 -0.22
C ILE A 372 -19.66 -28.73 0.08
N GLN A 373 -18.90 -29.35 -0.83
CA GLN A 373 -18.35 -30.69 -0.62
C GLN A 373 -17.24 -30.69 0.43
N ILE A 374 -16.32 -29.73 0.35
CA ILE A 374 -15.20 -29.58 1.31
C ILE A 374 -15.74 -29.28 2.71
N ALA A 375 -16.79 -28.45 2.83
CA ALA A 375 -17.39 -28.09 4.12
C ALA A 375 -17.97 -29.28 4.91
N LYS A 376 -18.13 -30.46 4.28
CA LYS A 376 -18.53 -31.69 4.97
C LYS A 376 -17.39 -32.31 5.78
N ASP A 377 -16.15 -31.99 5.45
CA ASP A 377 -14.98 -32.44 6.19
C ASP A 377 -14.71 -31.50 7.37
N THR A 378 -14.90 -32.00 8.59
CA THR A 378 -14.71 -31.22 9.82
C THR A 378 -13.28 -31.32 10.37
N THR A 379 -12.37 -32.02 9.68
CA THR A 379 -10.96 -32.11 10.10
C THR A 379 -10.21 -30.80 9.80
N HIS A 380 -9.03 -30.62 10.40
CA HIS A 380 -8.19 -29.46 10.10
C HIS A 380 -7.24 -29.77 8.94
N PHE A 381 -7.39 -29.03 7.85
CA PHE A 381 -6.61 -29.13 6.61
C PHE A 381 -6.53 -27.77 5.90
N ARG A 382 -5.64 -27.69 4.91
CA ARG A 382 -5.54 -26.56 3.97
C ARG A 382 -6.13 -26.89 2.61
N VAL A 383 -6.55 -25.84 1.92
CA VAL A 383 -7.10 -25.89 0.56
C VAL A 383 -6.21 -25.07 -0.37
N TYR A 384 -5.89 -25.63 -1.54
CA TYR A 384 -5.19 -24.93 -2.60
C TYR A 384 -6.13 -24.74 -3.79
N ASP A 385 -6.52 -23.50 -4.06
CA ASP A 385 -7.44 -23.14 -5.15
C ASP A 385 -6.65 -22.52 -6.30
N VAL A 386 -6.59 -23.22 -7.43
CA VAL A 386 -5.89 -22.78 -8.64
C VAL A 386 -6.81 -22.09 -9.65
N THR A 387 -8.11 -21.97 -9.37
CA THR A 387 -9.10 -21.39 -10.30
C THR A 387 -9.44 -19.95 -9.93
N SER A 388 -9.93 -19.73 -8.72
CA SER A 388 -10.60 -18.48 -8.33
C SER A 388 -9.72 -17.53 -7.51
N GLY A 389 -8.47 -17.92 -7.27
CA GLY A 389 -7.49 -17.17 -6.50
C GLY A 389 -7.74 -17.25 -4.99
N GLY A 390 -6.72 -16.94 -4.18
CA GLY A 390 -6.80 -17.24 -2.76
C GLY A 390 -7.67 -16.31 -1.92
N ALA A 391 -8.07 -15.13 -2.40
CA ALA A 391 -8.95 -14.23 -1.65
C ALA A 391 -10.35 -14.84 -1.44
N ARG A 392 -10.96 -15.38 -2.50
CA ARG A 392 -12.23 -16.10 -2.42
C ARG A 392 -12.09 -17.37 -1.59
N ALA A 393 -11.07 -18.19 -1.89
CA ALA A 393 -10.85 -19.43 -1.17
C ALA A 393 -10.66 -19.21 0.34
N SER A 394 -10.00 -18.12 0.75
CA SER A 394 -9.80 -17.76 2.17
C SER A 394 -11.10 -17.41 2.91
N TYR A 395 -12.16 -17.01 2.19
CA TYR A 395 -13.46 -16.74 2.80
C TYR A 395 -14.15 -18.03 3.27
N PHE A 396 -13.93 -19.14 2.57
CA PHE A 396 -14.57 -20.43 2.87
C PHE A 396 -13.65 -21.42 3.59
N HIS A 397 -12.34 -21.36 3.35
CA HIS A 397 -11.39 -22.41 3.73
C HIS A 397 -10.08 -21.85 4.29
N ASN A 398 -9.28 -22.70 4.94
CA ASN A 398 -7.89 -22.40 5.27
C ASN A 398 -7.04 -22.45 3.99
N SER A 399 -7.07 -21.36 3.21
CA SER A 399 -6.43 -21.28 1.90
C SER A 399 -4.91 -21.12 1.99
N LEU A 400 -4.17 -21.78 1.09
CA LEU A 400 -2.75 -21.54 0.86
C LEU A 400 -2.45 -20.29 0.00
N GLY A 401 -3.42 -19.85 -0.82
CA GLY A 401 -3.19 -18.83 -1.87
C GLY A 401 -3.43 -17.36 -1.47
N GLY A 402 -3.41 -17.03 -0.18
CA GLY A 402 -3.81 -15.71 0.33
C GLY A 402 -2.87 -14.54 -0.01
N TYR A 403 -3.36 -13.30 0.17
CA TYR A 403 -2.57 -12.07 0.00
C TYR A 403 -2.24 -11.40 1.34
N SER A 404 -1.00 -10.92 1.45
CA SER A 404 -0.57 -9.96 2.47
C SER A 404 0.38 -8.95 1.84
N ALA A 405 0.29 -7.67 2.22
CA ALA A 405 1.19 -6.63 1.72
C ALA A 405 2.60 -6.68 2.36
N ALA A 406 2.77 -7.52 3.38
CA ALA A 406 4.03 -7.80 4.05
C ALA A 406 4.12 -9.30 4.31
N LYS A 407 4.17 -10.11 3.25
CA LYS A 407 4.29 -11.57 3.34
C LYS A 407 5.61 -11.95 4.01
N LEU A 408 5.65 -13.12 4.65
CA LEU A 408 6.89 -13.74 5.11
C LEU A 408 7.76 -14.09 3.89
N GLU A 409 9.02 -13.66 3.89
CA GLU A 409 9.93 -13.85 2.74
C GLU A 409 10.07 -15.33 2.38
N ARG A 410 10.29 -16.19 3.40
CA ARG A 410 10.45 -17.64 3.18
C ARG A 410 9.21 -18.31 2.60
N PHE A 411 8.02 -17.82 2.92
CA PHE A 411 6.80 -18.37 2.34
C PHE A 411 6.62 -17.90 0.89
N GLU A 412 6.99 -16.66 0.56
CA GLU A 412 6.99 -16.18 -0.83
C GLU A 412 8.04 -16.89 -1.69
N GLU A 413 9.21 -17.18 -1.13
CA GLU A 413 10.24 -18.00 -1.79
C GLU A 413 9.75 -19.44 -2.01
N LEU A 414 9.11 -20.06 -1.02
CA LEU A 414 8.46 -21.37 -1.20
C LEU A 414 7.38 -21.32 -2.29
N ASN A 415 6.58 -20.26 -2.30
CA ASN A 415 5.54 -20.05 -3.29
C ASN A 415 6.10 -19.99 -4.71
N SER A 416 7.09 -19.13 -4.94
CA SER A 416 7.72 -18.92 -6.26
C SER A 416 8.52 -20.13 -6.75
N PHE A 417 9.18 -20.88 -5.86
CA PHE A 417 9.95 -22.07 -6.25
C PHE A 417 9.09 -23.33 -6.44
N HIS A 418 8.02 -23.51 -5.65
CA HIS A 418 7.28 -24.76 -5.58
C HIS A 418 5.78 -24.63 -5.81
N LEU A 419 5.07 -23.76 -5.07
CA LEU A 419 3.60 -23.71 -5.14
C LEU A 419 3.10 -23.22 -6.51
N ALA A 420 3.74 -22.19 -7.08
CA ALA A 420 3.44 -21.69 -8.42
C ALA A 420 3.67 -22.73 -9.52
N LYS A 421 4.45 -23.79 -9.23
CA LYS A 421 4.70 -24.94 -10.12
C LYS A 421 3.84 -26.17 -9.75
N ASN A 422 2.87 -26.02 -8.84
CA ASN A 422 1.99 -27.08 -8.35
C ASN A 422 2.76 -28.29 -7.78
N ASN A 423 3.88 -28.06 -7.11
CA ASN A 423 4.69 -29.13 -6.54
C ASN A 423 3.93 -29.90 -5.44
N ILE A 424 3.57 -31.15 -5.73
CA ILE A 424 2.73 -31.98 -4.85
C ILE A 424 3.43 -32.33 -3.53
N ASN A 425 4.76 -32.51 -3.52
CA ASN A 425 5.52 -32.83 -2.29
C ASN A 425 5.44 -31.68 -1.28
N VAL A 426 5.49 -30.44 -1.77
CA VAL A 426 5.31 -29.24 -0.94
C VAL A 426 3.85 -29.07 -0.50
N LEU A 427 2.88 -29.39 -1.35
CA LEU A 427 1.47 -29.39 -0.95
C LEU A 427 1.21 -30.43 0.16
N ASN A 428 1.88 -31.58 0.12
CA ASN A 428 1.75 -32.65 1.12
C ASN A 428 2.24 -32.21 2.51
N MET A 429 3.43 -31.61 2.60
CA MET A 429 3.98 -31.11 3.88
C MET A 429 3.17 -29.93 4.45
N LEU A 430 2.50 -29.16 3.60
CA LEU A 430 1.60 -28.07 3.99
C LEU A 430 0.18 -28.55 4.38
N ASN A 431 -0.03 -29.86 4.52
CA ASN A 431 -1.33 -30.46 4.88
C ASN A 431 -2.46 -29.99 3.94
N THR A 432 -2.16 -29.91 2.65
CA THR A 432 -3.14 -29.56 1.61
C THR A 432 -3.95 -30.79 1.30
N LYS A 433 -5.18 -30.86 1.81
CA LYS A 433 -6.05 -32.03 1.61
C LYS A 433 -6.93 -31.90 0.36
N TYR A 434 -7.32 -30.69 0.02
CA TYR A 434 -8.16 -30.42 -1.15
C TYR A 434 -7.47 -29.44 -2.10
N ILE A 435 -7.49 -29.80 -3.38
CA ILE A 435 -7.05 -28.94 -4.48
C ILE A 435 -8.28 -28.63 -5.32
N ILE A 436 -8.66 -27.35 -5.38
CA ILE A 436 -9.78 -26.91 -6.23
C ILE A 436 -9.18 -26.56 -7.59
N ALA A 437 -9.56 -27.31 -8.61
CA ALA A 437 -9.14 -27.11 -9.99
C ALA A 437 -10.31 -27.36 -10.95
N ASP A 438 -10.16 -26.94 -12.20
CA ASP A 438 -11.12 -27.26 -13.25
C ASP A 438 -10.90 -28.71 -13.75
N ASP A 439 -11.98 -29.40 -14.11
CA ASP A 439 -11.90 -30.65 -14.85
C ASP A 439 -11.67 -30.42 -16.35
N ASP A 440 -11.49 -31.49 -17.12
CA ASP A 440 -11.28 -31.43 -18.58
C ASP A 440 -12.43 -30.76 -19.35
N LYS A 441 -13.58 -30.54 -18.70
CA LYS A 441 -14.78 -29.88 -19.25
C LYS A 441 -14.96 -28.46 -18.71
N GLY A 442 -14.00 -27.95 -17.93
CA GLY A 442 -14.03 -26.61 -17.34
C GLY A 442 -14.93 -26.49 -16.11
N ALA A 443 -15.34 -27.59 -15.48
CA ALA A 443 -16.13 -27.57 -14.25
C ALA A 443 -15.22 -27.60 -13.01
N ILE A 444 -15.44 -26.66 -12.09
CA ILE A 444 -14.69 -26.56 -10.84
C ILE A 444 -15.02 -27.76 -9.93
N PHE A 445 -14.00 -28.53 -9.55
CA PHE A 445 -14.13 -29.72 -8.72
C PHE A 445 -13.04 -29.79 -7.62
N PRO A 446 -13.34 -30.32 -6.42
CA PRO A 446 -12.33 -30.52 -5.38
C PRO A 446 -11.66 -31.88 -5.54
N TYR A 447 -10.37 -31.88 -5.90
CA TYR A 447 -9.53 -33.07 -5.90
C TYR A 447 -9.04 -33.37 -4.48
N LEU A 448 -9.17 -34.63 -4.06
CA LEU A 448 -8.67 -35.10 -2.77
C LEU A 448 -7.19 -35.49 -2.90
N ASN A 449 -6.34 -34.81 -2.15
CA ASN A 449 -4.95 -35.21 -1.96
C ASN A 449 -4.85 -36.21 -0.79
N ALA A 450 -4.77 -37.49 -1.12
CA ALA A 450 -4.65 -38.57 -0.13
C ALA A 450 -3.27 -38.63 0.54
N ASP A 451 -2.26 -38.00 -0.08
CA ASP A 451 -0.86 -38.07 0.35
C ASP A 451 -0.46 -36.93 1.30
N ALA A 452 -1.40 -36.05 1.67
CA ALA A 452 -1.16 -35.02 2.67
C ALA A 452 -0.57 -35.60 3.97
N ASN A 453 0.52 -35.00 4.46
CA ASN A 453 1.24 -35.53 5.62
C ASN A 453 0.45 -35.40 6.93
N GLY A 454 -0.58 -34.55 6.95
CA GLY A 454 -1.36 -34.23 8.13
C GLY A 454 -0.82 -33.01 8.88
N ASN A 455 -1.47 -32.68 10.00
CA ASN A 455 -1.13 -31.49 10.79
C ASN A 455 0.23 -31.59 11.50
N ALA A 456 0.68 -32.81 11.79
CA ALA A 456 2.00 -33.12 12.30
C ALA A 456 2.30 -34.60 12.06
N TRP A 457 3.58 -34.97 11.95
CA TRP A 457 4.02 -36.35 11.77
C TRP A 457 5.43 -36.56 12.36
N PHE A 458 5.78 -37.80 12.67
CA PHE A 458 7.14 -38.18 13.05
C PHE A 458 7.94 -38.57 11.83
N ILE A 459 9.20 -38.11 11.76
CA ILE A 459 10.15 -38.46 10.69
C ILE A 459 11.15 -39.52 11.15
N ASN A 460 11.84 -40.14 10.19
CA ASN A 460 12.91 -41.11 10.39
C ASN A 460 14.29 -40.46 10.30
N ASP A 461 14.50 -39.53 9.37
CA ASP A 461 15.81 -38.92 9.12
C ASP A 461 15.73 -37.39 9.24
N LEU A 462 16.55 -36.83 10.13
CA LEU A 462 16.82 -35.38 10.15
C LEU A 462 18.19 -35.15 9.53
N VAL A 463 18.23 -34.34 8.47
CA VAL A 463 19.47 -34.06 7.73
C VAL A 463 19.76 -32.57 7.75
N LYS A 464 20.98 -32.22 8.16
CA LYS A 464 21.49 -30.86 8.07
C LYS A 464 22.03 -30.60 6.66
N VAL A 465 21.55 -29.52 6.04
CA VAL A 465 22.02 -29.04 4.73
C VAL A 465 22.87 -27.79 4.88
N ALA A 466 23.66 -27.46 3.87
CA ALA A 466 24.69 -26.42 3.96
C ALA A 466 24.15 -25.00 3.74
N SER A 467 23.03 -24.84 3.06
CA SER A 467 22.49 -23.51 2.70
C SER A 467 20.97 -23.49 2.58
N ALA A 468 20.39 -22.29 2.68
CA ALA A 468 18.96 -22.06 2.46
C ALA A 468 18.53 -22.42 1.03
N ASN A 469 19.40 -22.22 0.04
CA ASN A 469 19.17 -22.66 -1.35
C ASN A 469 19.00 -24.18 -1.41
N GLU A 470 19.93 -24.93 -0.79
CA GLU A 470 19.88 -26.39 -0.77
C GLU A 470 18.64 -26.89 0.00
N GLU A 471 18.30 -26.24 1.12
CA GLU A 471 17.08 -26.55 1.88
C GLU A 471 15.81 -26.37 1.04
N LEU A 472 15.71 -25.27 0.29
CA LEU A 472 14.55 -24.97 -0.55
C LEU A 472 14.48 -25.93 -1.75
N THR A 473 15.54 -26.01 -2.56
CA THR A 473 15.51 -26.79 -3.80
C THR A 473 15.37 -28.29 -3.58
N SER A 474 15.87 -28.82 -2.45
CA SER A 474 15.71 -30.23 -2.11
C SER A 474 14.25 -30.65 -1.90
N LEU A 475 13.36 -29.70 -1.56
CA LEU A 475 11.93 -30.00 -1.39
C LEU A 475 11.25 -30.50 -2.66
N ASP A 476 11.90 -30.34 -3.83
CA ASP A 476 11.32 -30.78 -5.10
C ASP A 476 11.04 -32.29 -5.13
N SER A 477 11.96 -33.09 -4.58
CA SER A 477 11.90 -34.56 -4.57
C SER A 477 11.95 -35.18 -3.17
N LEU A 478 11.95 -34.35 -2.11
CA LEU A 478 12.01 -34.81 -0.73
C LEU A 478 10.68 -35.46 -0.31
N ASP A 479 10.74 -36.72 0.13
CA ASP A 479 9.66 -37.32 0.90
C ASP A 479 9.67 -36.75 2.33
N THR A 480 8.94 -35.66 2.50
CA THR A 480 8.81 -34.90 3.74
C THR A 480 8.13 -35.69 4.86
N LYS A 481 7.42 -36.78 4.53
CA LYS A 481 6.76 -37.62 5.54
C LYS A 481 7.76 -38.47 6.31
N ILE A 482 8.89 -38.80 5.71
CA ILE A 482 9.92 -39.67 6.26
C ILE A 482 11.20 -38.90 6.61
N LYS A 483 11.53 -37.83 5.87
CA LYS A 483 12.77 -37.08 6.04
C LYS A 483 12.50 -35.59 6.17
N ALA A 484 13.13 -34.96 7.16
CA ALA A 484 13.16 -33.51 7.29
C ALA A 484 14.57 -32.98 7.07
N ILE A 485 14.67 -31.80 6.46
CA ILE A 485 15.93 -31.11 6.24
C ILE A 485 15.98 -29.78 6.97
N THR A 486 17.18 -29.32 7.33
CA THR A 486 17.33 -28.05 8.05
C THR A 486 18.70 -27.41 7.88
N THR A 487 18.72 -26.08 7.89
CA THR A 487 19.94 -25.27 8.02
C THR A 487 20.26 -24.89 9.48
N GLN A 488 19.37 -25.21 10.43
CA GLN A 488 19.52 -24.87 11.85
C GLN A 488 20.70 -25.62 12.49
N LYS A 489 21.07 -25.21 13.71
CA LYS A 489 22.12 -25.86 14.50
C LYS A 489 21.65 -27.20 15.10
N LEU A 490 21.26 -28.14 14.25
CA LEU A 490 20.92 -29.52 14.57
C LEU A 490 21.92 -30.47 13.90
N SER A 491 22.16 -31.63 14.50
CA SER A 491 22.98 -32.69 13.91
C SER A 491 22.14 -33.63 13.06
N ASN A 492 22.79 -34.35 12.14
CA ASN A 492 22.13 -35.46 11.44
C ASN A 492 21.72 -36.53 12.46
N GLN A 493 20.46 -36.92 12.45
CA GLN A 493 19.91 -37.89 13.40
C GLN A 493 18.96 -38.84 12.70
N LYS A 494 18.92 -40.08 13.20
CA LYS A 494 17.96 -41.10 12.77
C LYS A 494 17.05 -41.45 13.93
N PHE A 495 15.78 -41.62 13.64
CA PHE A 495 14.72 -41.90 14.60
C PHE A 495 13.99 -43.19 14.20
N ILE A 496 13.52 -43.92 15.22
CA ILE A 496 12.74 -45.14 15.03
C ILE A 496 11.26 -44.76 15.17
N THR A 497 10.58 -44.68 14.02
CA THR A 497 9.14 -44.43 13.94
C THR A 497 8.47 -45.74 13.51
N ASP A 498 7.61 -46.29 14.38
CA ASP A 498 6.79 -47.46 14.06
C ASP A 498 5.35 -47.04 13.72
N SER A 499 4.53 -47.99 13.25
CA SER A 499 3.13 -47.73 12.87
C SER A 499 2.22 -47.33 14.05
N THR A 500 2.70 -47.43 15.29
CA THR A 500 1.98 -47.02 16.50
C THR A 500 2.33 -45.60 16.96
N ALA A 501 3.37 -44.99 16.36
CA ALA A 501 3.72 -43.60 16.58
C ALA A 501 2.65 -42.69 15.97
N THR A 502 2.03 -41.85 16.80
CA THR A 502 0.95 -40.94 16.37
C THR A 502 1.16 -39.56 16.95
N ILE A 503 0.79 -38.55 16.18
CA ILE A 503 0.67 -37.17 16.66
C ILE A 503 -0.54 -36.54 15.97
N SER A 504 -1.44 -35.95 16.75
CA SER A 504 -2.69 -35.40 16.22
C SER A 504 -3.02 -34.07 16.87
N ILE A 505 -3.52 -33.14 16.07
CA ILE A 505 -4.02 -31.86 16.56
C ILE A 505 -5.34 -32.07 17.32
N LYS A 506 -5.48 -31.38 18.45
CA LYS A 506 -6.67 -31.39 19.30
C LYS A 506 -7.33 -30.02 19.37
N VAL A 507 -6.54 -28.96 19.32
CA VAL A 507 -7.04 -27.57 19.30
C VAL A 507 -6.25 -26.79 18.26
N TYR A 508 -6.97 -26.04 17.42
CA TYR A 508 -6.40 -25.10 16.48
C TYR A 508 -7.01 -23.72 16.70
N LYS A 509 -6.18 -22.74 17.04
CA LYS A 509 -6.53 -21.32 17.12
C LYS A 509 -5.36 -20.50 16.55
N PRO A 510 -5.60 -19.29 16.01
CA PRO A 510 -4.55 -18.46 15.42
C PRO A 510 -3.33 -18.20 16.34
N ASN A 511 -3.55 -18.18 17.66
CA ASN A 511 -2.51 -17.92 18.67
C ASN A 511 -2.22 -19.13 19.59
N TYR A 512 -2.86 -20.28 19.38
CA TYR A 512 -2.70 -21.45 20.23
C TYR A 512 -2.99 -22.75 19.50
N LEU A 513 -2.03 -23.67 19.54
CA LEU A 513 -2.16 -25.00 18.95
C LEU A 513 -1.88 -26.04 20.02
N LYS A 514 -2.68 -27.11 20.04
CA LYS A 514 -2.50 -28.23 20.97
C LYS A 514 -2.50 -29.54 20.21
N TYR A 515 -1.47 -30.35 20.44
CA TYR A 515 -1.31 -31.68 19.89
C TYR A 515 -1.19 -32.71 21.01
N LYS A 516 -1.57 -33.95 20.69
CA LYS A 516 -1.29 -35.11 21.53
C LYS A 516 -0.44 -36.08 20.71
N SER A 517 0.70 -36.48 21.26
CA SER A 517 1.57 -37.49 20.67
C SER A 517 1.61 -38.77 21.50
N ASN A 518 1.96 -39.87 20.85
CA ASN A 518 2.34 -41.12 21.47
C ASN A 518 3.43 -41.77 20.61
N ASN A 519 4.60 -42.05 21.18
CA ASN A 519 5.69 -42.74 20.51
C ASN A 519 6.45 -43.62 21.51
N LYS A 520 6.86 -44.83 21.13
CA LYS A 520 7.64 -45.74 22.00
C LYS A 520 9.12 -45.37 22.06
N ASN A 521 9.61 -44.62 21.09
CA ASN A 521 10.99 -44.18 20.98
C ASN A 521 11.07 -42.65 21.04
N ASP A 522 12.26 -42.12 21.29
CA ASP A 522 12.53 -40.71 21.07
C ASP A 522 12.36 -40.42 19.57
N GLY A 523 11.69 -39.31 19.25
CA GLY A 523 11.34 -38.98 17.87
C GLY A 523 11.53 -37.50 17.58
N PHE A 524 11.49 -37.17 16.29
CA PHE A 524 11.44 -35.79 15.82
C PHE A 524 10.14 -35.60 15.06
N ALA A 525 9.31 -34.67 15.52
CA ALA A 525 8.04 -34.36 14.88
C ALA A 525 8.16 -33.09 14.04
N VAL A 526 7.62 -33.13 12.83
CA VAL A 526 7.39 -31.97 11.97
C VAL A 526 5.93 -31.55 12.11
N PHE A 527 5.70 -30.25 12.21
CA PHE A 527 4.37 -29.65 12.28
C PHE A 527 4.15 -28.83 11.02
N SER A 528 2.99 -29.01 10.40
CA SER A 528 2.57 -28.28 9.21
C SER A 528 2.20 -26.83 9.54
N GLU A 529 3.07 -26.10 10.22
CA GLU A 529 2.86 -24.74 10.69
C GLU A 529 4.07 -23.89 10.37
N ILE A 530 3.83 -22.67 9.91
CA ILE A 530 4.90 -21.78 9.48
C ILE A 530 5.77 -21.39 10.70
N TYR A 531 7.07 -21.58 10.56
CA TYR A 531 8.08 -21.25 11.54
C TYR A 531 8.25 -19.73 11.61
N TYR A 532 8.02 -19.18 12.80
CA TYR A 532 8.29 -17.79 13.13
C TYR A 532 8.76 -17.76 14.59
N ALA A 533 10.07 -17.56 14.77
CA ALA A 533 10.71 -17.70 16.08
C ALA A 533 10.24 -16.65 17.09
N GLU A 534 9.91 -15.45 16.61
CA GLU A 534 9.55 -14.33 17.48
C GLU A 534 8.11 -14.50 17.98
N GLY A 535 7.98 -14.94 19.23
CA GLY A 535 6.69 -15.05 19.92
C GLY A 535 6.03 -16.42 19.89
N TRP A 536 6.33 -17.33 18.96
CA TRP A 536 5.84 -18.71 19.10
C TRP A 536 6.71 -19.52 20.07
N ASN A 537 6.12 -19.94 21.18
CA ASN A 537 6.74 -20.80 22.16
C ASN A 537 6.18 -22.22 22.06
N ALA A 538 7.03 -23.24 22.20
CA ALA A 538 6.64 -24.64 22.22
C ALA A 538 6.78 -25.23 23.63
N TYR A 539 5.83 -26.06 24.04
CA TYR A 539 5.82 -26.72 25.35
C TYR A 539 5.55 -28.21 25.19
N ILE A 540 6.29 -29.03 25.94
CA ILE A 540 6.01 -30.47 26.11
C ILE A 540 5.60 -30.68 27.56
N ASP A 541 4.37 -31.13 27.80
CA ASP A 541 3.78 -31.33 29.13
C ASP A 541 3.94 -30.10 30.05
N GLY A 542 3.74 -28.91 29.48
CA GLY A 542 3.85 -27.63 30.18
C GLY A 542 5.28 -27.10 30.33
N LYS A 543 6.31 -27.86 29.94
CA LYS A 543 7.71 -27.40 29.97
C LYS A 543 8.11 -26.74 28.66
N LEU A 544 8.58 -25.50 28.73
CA LEU A 544 9.11 -24.74 27.59
C LEU A 544 10.25 -25.52 26.93
N THR A 545 10.13 -25.75 25.62
CA THR A 545 11.06 -26.56 24.83
C THR A 545 11.42 -25.84 23.52
N PRO A 546 12.71 -25.80 23.12
CA PRO A 546 13.11 -25.21 21.84
C PRO A 546 12.48 -25.96 20.67
N HIS A 547 12.01 -25.23 19.67
CA HIS A 547 11.56 -25.76 18.38
C HIS A 547 12.39 -25.15 17.26
N TYR A 548 12.42 -25.79 16.10
CA TYR A 548 13.37 -25.50 15.04
C TYR A 548 12.68 -25.33 13.69
N ARG A 549 13.32 -24.58 12.79
CA ARG A 549 12.90 -24.53 11.40
C ARG A 549 13.35 -25.79 10.67
N VAL A 550 12.44 -26.44 9.96
CA VAL A 550 12.71 -27.58 9.09
C VAL A 550 11.94 -27.40 7.78
N ASP A 551 12.38 -28.08 6.73
CA ASP A 551 11.75 -28.08 5.40
C ASP A 551 11.44 -26.65 4.93
N TYR A 552 12.44 -25.78 5.11
CA TYR A 552 12.44 -24.36 4.76
C TYR A 552 11.50 -23.44 5.56
N VAL A 553 10.26 -23.86 5.81
CA VAL A 553 9.20 -23.04 6.43
C VAL A 553 8.52 -23.68 7.63
N LEU A 554 8.69 -24.98 7.89
CA LEU A 554 7.92 -25.71 8.91
C LEU A 554 8.60 -25.71 10.28
N ARG A 555 7.82 -26.07 11.31
CA ARG A 555 8.32 -26.25 12.68
C ARG A 555 8.70 -27.71 12.91
N GLY A 556 9.81 -27.94 13.60
CA GLY A 556 10.29 -29.24 14.04
C GLY A 556 10.58 -29.26 15.54
N LEU A 557 10.27 -30.37 16.20
CA LEU A 557 10.45 -30.53 17.65
C LEU A 557 10.97 -31.93 17.99
N PRO A 558 12.06 -32.07 18.76
CA PRO A 558 12.42 -33.35 19.37
C PRO A 558 11.42 -33.67 20.50
N ILE A 559 10.83 -34.86 20.47
CA ILE A 559 9.84 -35.33 21.45
C ILE A 559 10.38 -36.62 22.09
N PRO A 560 10.52 -36.68 23.42
CA PRO A 560 10.90 -37.90 24.12
C PRO A 560 9.90 -39.04 23.89
N LYS A 561 10.35 -40.27 24.14
CA LYS A 561 9.45 -41.43 24.18
C LYS A 561 8.35 -41.25 25.23
N GLY A 562 7.14 -41.66 24.88
CA GLY A 562 5.97 -41.63 25.75
C GLY A 562 4.75 -41.01 25.08
N THR A 563 3.74 -40.73 25.90
CA THR A 563 2.58 -39.92 25.53
C THR A 563 2.79 -38.51 26.03
N HIS A 564 2.72 -37.52 25.15
CA HIS A 564 2.96 -36.13 25.49
C HIS A 564 1.85 -35.21 24.98
N THR A 565 1.64 -34.12 25.71
CA THR A 565 0.88 -32.97 25.24
C THR A 565 1.85 -31.92 24.73
N ILE A 566 1.72 -31.55 23.45
CA ILE A 566 2.53 -30.50 22.83
C ILE A 566 1.66 -29.27 22.62
N GLU A 567 2.13 -28.12 23.08
CA GLU A 567 1.43 -26.85 22.92
C GLU A 567 2.33 -25.83 22.21
N PHE A 568 1.79 -25.15 21.21
CA PHE A 568 2.38 -23.93 20.69
C PHE A 568 1.53 -22.74 21.14
N LYS A 569 2.16 -21.74 21.75
CA LYS A 569 1.50 -20.52 22.23
C LYS A 569 2.16 -19.31 21.58
N PHE A 570 1.37 -18.39 21.04
CA PHE A 570 1.89 -17.13 20.51
C PHE A 570 1.90 -16.07 21.61
N GLU A 571 3.07 -15.87 22.22
CA GLU A 571 3.36 -15.02 23.37
C GLU A 571 4.48 -14.01 23.03
N PRO A 572 4.24 -13.09 22.09
CA PRO A 572 5.26 -12.14 21.61
C PRO A 572 5.66 -11.15 22.71
N GLN A 573 6.92 -11.23 23.15
CA GLN A 573 7.50 -10.32 24.16
C GLN A 573 7.52 -8.87 23.69
N VAL A 574 7.67 -8.63 22.39
CA VAL A 574 7.63 -7.30 21.78
C VAL A 574 6.29 -6.59 22.02
N ILE A 575 5.18 -7.32 22.02
CA ILE A 575 3.84 -6.77 22.26
C ILE A 575 3.69 -6.39 23.73
N GLN A 576 4.16 -7.24 24.66
CA GLN A 576 4.11 -6.95 26.09
C GLN A 576 4.95 -5.72 26.46
N THR A 577 6.18 -5.67 25.94
CA THR A 577 7.11 -4.55 26.15
C THR A 577 6.57 -3.26 25.54
N GLY A 578 6.16 -3.31 24.27
CA GLY A 578 5.59 -2.16 23.58
C GLY A 578 4.32 -1.62 24.24
N SER A 579 3.45 -2.51 24.74
CA SER A 579 2.23 -2.11 25.44
C SER A 579 2.53 -1.44 26.78
N SER A 580 3.57 -1.88 27.49
CA SER A 580 4.04 -1.26 28.72
C SER A 580 4.58 0.16 28.46
N ILE A 581 5.36 0.35 27.38
CA ILE A 581 5.87 1.65 26.96
C ILE A 581 4.73 2.58 26.52
N ALA A 582 3.77 2.05 25.77
CA ALA A 582 2.59 2.79 25.33
C ALA A 582 1.77 3.27 26.52
N LEU A 583 1.49 2.39 27.48
CA LEU A 583 0.79 2.73 28.71
C LEU A 583 1.52 3.82 29.51
N ALA A 584 2.83 3.67 29.73
CA ALA A 584 3.64 4.68 30.43
C ALA A 584 3.60 6.05 29.71
N SER A 585 3.68 6.02 28.38
CA SER A 585 3.60 7.23 27.54
C SER A 585 2.20 7.86 27.59
N SER A 586 1.13 7.07 27.61
CA SER A 586 -0.25 7.54 27.76
C SER A 586 -0.48 8.19 29.12
N ILE A 587 0.04 7.59 30.19
CA ILE A 587 -0.01 8.18 31.54
C ILE A 587 0.74 9.51 31.55
N LEU A 588 1.96 9.56 31.00
CA LEU A 588 2.73 10.79 30.92
C LEU A 588 2.00 11.87 30.11
N LEU A 589 1.40 11.53 28.97
CA LEU A 589 0.60 12.47 28.18
C LEU A 589 -0.59 12.99 28.98
N ALA A 590 -1.31 12.11 29.68
CA ALA A 590 -2.44 12.51 30.53
C ALA A 590 -1.99 13.46 31.64
N LEU A 591 -0.86 13.19 32.30
CA LEU A 591 -0.27 14.08 33.31
C LEU A 591 0.14 15.42 32.72
N LEU A 592 0.68 15.47 31.50
CA LEU A 592 1.02 16.71 30.81
C LEU A 592 -0.22 17.54 30.48
N ILE A 593 -1.30 16.90 30.02
CA ILE A 593 -2.57 17.58 29.73
C ILE A 593 -3.20 18.12 31.02
N VAL A 594 -3.32 17.28 32.05
CA VAL A 594 -3.90 17.68 33.35
C VAL A 594 -3.05 18.76 34.02
N GLY A 595 -1.72 18.61 34.00
CA GLY A 595 -0.79 19.61 34.52
C GLY A 595 -0.87 20.93 33.76
N GLY A 596 -0.97 20.89 32.42
CA GLY A 596 -1.17 22.07 31.58
C GLY A 596 -2.47 22.79 31.88
N LEU A 597 -3.59 22.05 31.97
CA LEU A 597 -4.89 22.60 32.35
C LEU A 597 -4.86 23.19 33.76
N TYR A 598 -4.28 22.48 34.73
CA TYR A 598 -4.17 22.97 36.11
C TYR A 598 -3.37 24.27 36.19
N LEU A 599 -2.22 24.36 35.48
CA LEU A 599 -1.44 25.59 35.42
C LEU A 599 -2.25 26.72 34.78
N GLN A 600 -2.96 26.45 33.67
CA GLN A 600 -3.80 27.44 33.00
C GLN A 600 -4.94 27.97 33.89
N PHE A 601 -5.59 27.10 34.66
CA PHE A 601 -6.66 27.51 35.59
C PHE A 601 -6.13 28.16 36.88
N LYS A 602 -4.90 27.83 37.31
CA LYS A 602 -4.25 28.45 38.47
C LYS A 602 -3.72 29.84 38.16
N THR A 603 -3.22 30.07 36.94
CA THR A 603 -2.93 31.42 36.44
C THR A 603 -4.25 32.09 36.06
N LYS A 604 -4.95 32.66 37.06
CA LYS A 604 -5.89 33.75 36.77
C LYS A 604 -5.13 34.87 36.05
N PRO A 605 -5.76 35.58 35.10
CA PRO A 605 -5.14 36.77 34.52
C PRO A 605 -4.90 37.77 35.66
N GLU A 606 -3.65 38.16 35.91
CA GLU A 606 -3.43 39.49 36.47
C GLU A 606 -4.01 40.46 35.44
N GLU A 607 -5.10 41.11 35.83
CA GLU A 607 -5.65 42.27 35.15
C GLU A 607 -4.51 43.30 35.00
N SER A 608 -3.93 43.40 33.80
CA SER A 608 -3.24 44.60 33.38
C SER A 608 -4.30 45.64 33.06
N ALA A 609 -4.64 46.45 34.08
CA ALA A 609 -5.37 47.71 33.96
C ALA A 609 -4.61 48.74 33.11
#